data_AF-A0A1Q9NM90-F1
#
_entry.id   AF-A0A1Q9NM90-F1
#
_cell.length_a   1.000
_cell.length_b   1.000
_cell.length_c   1.000
_cell.angle_alpha   90.00
_cell.angle_beta   90.00
_cell.angle_gamma   90.00
#
_symmetry.space_group_name_H-M   'P 1'
#
loop_
_entity.id
_entity.type
_entity.pdbx_description
1 polymer ?
#
loop_
_entity_poly.entity_id
_entity_poly.type
_entity_poly.pdbx_seq_one_letter_code
_entity_poly.pdbx_strand_id
1 'polypeptide(L)'
;MSDEGKKIGLFELSDGEPTPFTVNPEERLLEATESAKILGISVREVLDLPNRKIFDSFEARITVAQRLRYYKPKIVLSHYGLTPHDSPDHYQAQLITEGAVFYSRLSKWEEYFENLAPHRIYNIFYFVTLRENPDPLQTVMNKFTVDITEHFDKKIQAIRSYKTQFKTDPKATNVTDWLDLMGRYYGKQIGKKYGELFLSPKGIEVPGFDLWL
;
A
#
# COMPACT_ATOMS: atom_id res chain seq x y z
N MET A 1 -1.09 8.37 11.76
CA MET A 1 -0.08 9.02 10.89
C MET A 1 -0.50 10.41 10.43
N SER A 2 -1.52 10.56 9.57
CA SER A 2 -1.97 11.89 9.10
C SER A 2 -2.27 12.82 10.28
N ASP A 3 -3.01 12.29 11.26
CA ASP A 3 -3.48 13.01 12.44
C ASP A 3 -2.34 13.32 13.45
N GLU A 4 -1.11 12.83 13.20
CA GLU A 4 0.13 13.20 13.90
C GLU A 4 0.97 14.22 13.10
N GLY A 5 0.37 14.87 12.10
CA GLY A 5 1.02 15.81 11.20
C GLY A 5 2.03 15.19 10.22
N LYS A 6 2.03 13.87 10.01
CA LYS A 6 2.90 13.24 8.99
C LYS A 6 2.30 13.49 7.60
N LYS A 7 3.09 14.04 6.67
CA LYS A 7 2.71 14.08 5.26
C LYS A 7 2.68 12.66 4.68
N ILE A 8 1.60 12.30 3.99
CA ILE A 8 1.43 10.99 3.34
C ILE A 8 1.28 11.21 1.84
N GLY A 9 2.04 10.44 1.04
CA GLY A 9 1.88 10.34 -0.40
C GLY A 9 1.21 9.01 -0.77
N LEU A 10 0.27 9.05 -1.71
CA LEU A 10 -0.33 7.89 -2.36
C LEU A 10 0.06 7.91 -3.83
N PHE A 11 0.73 6.86 -4.30
CA PHE A 11 1.10 6.68 -5.70
C PHE A 11 0.35 5.46 -6.23
N GLU A 12 -0.71 5.69 -6.99
CA GLU A 12 -1.46 4.64 -7.65
C GLU A 12 -0.80 4.35 -8.99
N LEU A 13 -0.41 3.09 -9.22
CA LEU A 13 0.35 2.73 -10.43
C LEU A 13 -0.47 2.85 -11.73
N SER A 14 -1.80 2.85 -11.63
CA SER A 14 -2.77 3.02 -12.72
C SER A 14 -4.03 3.71 -12.19
N ASP A 15 -4.92 4.17 -13.08
CA ASP A 15 -6.26 4.66 -12.73
C ASP A 15 -7.19 3.54 -12.17
N GLY A 16 -6.85 2.28 -12.44
CA GLY A 16 -7.60 1.09 -12.05
C GLY A 16 -8.70 0.68 -13.04
N GLU A 17 -8.89 1.38 -14.16
CA GLU A 17 -9.94 1.08 -15.15
C GLU A 17 -9.41 0.21 -16.32
N PRO A 18 -10.23 -0.62 -16.98
CA PRO A 18 -11.66 -0.83 -16.74
C PRO A 18 -11.95 -1.70 -15.50
N THR A 19 -12.99 -1.35 -14.76
CA THR A 19 -13.65 -2.24 -13.79
C THR A 19 -15.10 -2.55 -14.19
N PRO A 20 -15.72 -3.64 -13.67
CA PRO A 20 -17.03 -4.09 -14.17
C PRO A 20 -18.23 -3.17 -13.88
N PHE A 21 -18.05 -2.11 -13.09
CA PHE A 21 -19.15 -1.32 -12.52
C PHE A 21 -18.93 0.22 -12.56
N THR A 22 -17.75 0.67 -12.97
CA THR A 22 -17.52 2.05 -13.43
C THR A 22 -18.08 2.20 -14.84
N VAL A 23 -18.76 3.31 -15.14
CA VAL A 23 -19.25 3.62 -16.51
C VAL A 23 -18.45 4.76 -17.15
N ASN A 24 -17.93 5.67 -16.32
CA ASN A 24 -17.03 6.74 -16.74
C ASN A 24 -15.80 6.74 -15.80
N PRO A 25 -14.55 6.67 -16.29
CA PRO A 25 -13.34 6.74 -15.45
C PRO A 25 -13.27 7.95 -14.51
N GLU A 26 -13.98 9.05 -14.81
CA GLU A 26 -14.13 10.17 -13.87
C GLU A 26 -14.83 9.78 -12.56
N GLU A 27 -15.77 8.82 -12.57
CA GLU A 27 -16.37 8.26 -11.34
C GLU A 27 -15.27 7.67 -10.45
N ARG A 28 -14.41 6.83 -11.03
CA ARG A 28 -13.28 6.17 -10.34
C ARG A 28 -12.31 7.20 -9.75
N LEU A 29 -12.00 8.25 -10.50
CA LEU A 29 -11.13 9.35 -10.07
C LEU A 29 -11.71 10.15 -8.91
N LEU A 30 -13.02 10.44 -8.94
CA LEU A 30 -13.73 11.15 -7.86
C LEU A 30 -13.78 10.32 -6.58
N GLU A 31 -14.07 9.02 -6.67
CA GLU A 31 -14.11 8.12 -5.52
C GLU A 31 -12.75 7.96 -4.83
N ALA A 32 -11.67 7.86 -5.62
CA ALA A 32 -10.30 7.82 -5.11
C ALA A 32 -9.88 9.16 -4.47
N THR A 33 -10.33 10.28 -5.02
CA THR A 33 -10.09 11.61 -4.46
C THR A 33 -10.80 11.81 -3.13
N GLU A 34 -12.06 11.36 -2.98
CA GLU A 34 -12.77 11.41 -1.70
C GLU A 34 -12.16 10.43 -0.68
N SER A 35 -11.73 9.23 -1.11
CA SER A 35 -11.00 8.27 -0.26
C SER A 35 -9.72 8.88 0.32
N ALA A 36 -8.91 9.51 -0.54
CA ALA A 36 -7.69 10.20 -0.17
C ALA A 36 -7.94 11.37 0.80
N LYS A 37 -9.01 12.14 0.57
CA LYS A 37 -9.47 13.22 1.46
C LYS A 37 -9.92 12.71 2.84
N ILE A 38 -10.68 11.62 2.91
CA ILE A 38 -11.08 10.99 4.18
C ILE A 38 -9.86 10.50 4.98
N LEU A 39 -8.84 9.95 4.30
CA LEU A 39 -7.61 9.46 4.94
C LEU A 39 -6.62 10.57 5.33
N GLY A 40 -6.77 11.80 4.83
CA GLY A 40 -5.84 12.90 5.06
C GLY A 40 -4.56 12.83 4.20
N ILE A 41 -4.63 12.16 3.04
CA ILE A 41 -3.52 12.05 2.09
C ILE A 41 -3.09 13.44 1.63
N SER A 42 -1.79 13.74 1.72
CA SER A 42 -1.23 15.06 1.43
C SER A 42 -0.82 15.24 -0.03
N VAL A 43 -0.54 14.13 -0.72
CA VAL A 43 -0.19 14.06 -2.15
C VAL A 43 -0.82 12.78 -2.71
N ARG A 44 -1.53 12.88 -3.83
CA ARG A 44 -1.98 11.73 -4.61
C ARG A 44 -1.55 11.92 -6.06
N GLU A 45 -0.80 10.97 -6.60
CA GLU A 45 -0.50 10.89 -8.04
C GLU A 45 -0.99 9.54 -8.58
N VAL A 46 -1.51 9.57 -9.81
CA VAL A 46 -1.77 8.37 -10.61
C VAL A 46 -0.68 8.31 -11.67
N LEU A 47 -0.04 7.16 -11.83
CA LEU A 47 1.00 6.93 -12.83
C LEU A 47 0.41 6.31 -14.10
N ASP A 48 1.09 6.52 -15.22
CA ASP A 48 0.66 6.06 -16.55
C ASP A 48 1.16 4.62 -16.85
N LEU A 49 0.91 3.68 -15.94
CA LEU A 49 1.04 2.24 -16.23
C LEU A 49 -0.37 1.69 -16.49
N PRO A 50 -0.67 1.12 -17.66
CA PRO A 50 -2.03 0.64 -17.93
C PRO A 50 -2.41 -0.52 -17.00
N ASN A 51 -3.56 -0.39 -16.33
CA ASN A 51 -4.18 -1.42 -15.51
C ASN A 51 -4.30 -2.76 -16.26
N ARG A 52 -4.15 -3.89 -15.54
CA ARG A 52 -4.03 -5.26 -16.09
C ARG A 52 -2.85 -5.49 -17.03
N LYS A 53 -1.97 -4.49 -17.19
CA LYS A 53 -0.69 -4.55 -17.92
C LYS A 53 0.44 -3.95 -17.07
N ILE A 54 0.27 -3.91 -15.76
CA ILE A 54 1.31 -3.47 -14.83
C ILE A 54 2.32 -4.62 -14.77
N PHE A 55 3.43 -4.48 -15.48
CA PHE A 55 4.50 -5.47 -15.52
C PHE A 55 5.79 -4.88 -14.94
N ASP A 56 6.56 -5.70 -14.23
CA ASP A 56 7.88 -5.36 -13.71
C ASP A 56 8.89 -5.11 -14.85
N SER A 57 8.96 -3.86 -15.30
CA SER A 57 9.85 -3.41 -16.36
C SER A 57 10.87 -2.39 -15.85
N PHE A 58 11.90 -2.12 -16.66
CA PHE A 58 12.89 -1.07 -16.36
C PHE A 58 12.21 0.31 -16.25
N GLU A 59 11.33 0.61 -17.20
CA GLU A 59 10.58 1.86 -17.33
C GLU A 59 9.65 2.06 -16.13
N ALA A 60 8.86 1.05 -15.76
CA ALA A 60 7.96 1.11 -14.62
C ALA A 60 8.72 1.39 -13.31
N ARG A 61 9.87 0.72 -13.10
CA ARG A 61 10.75 0.96 -11.95
C ARG A 61 11.37 2.36 -11.96
N ILE A 62 11.78 2.88 -13.12
CA ILE A 62 12.30 4.25 -13.24
C ILE A 62 11.20 5.27 -12.92
N THR A 63 10.00 5.14 -13.48
CA THR A 63 8.86 6.06 -13.23
C THR A 63 8.56 6.16 -11.72
N VAL A 64 8.47 5.04 -11.01
CA VAL A 64 8.27 5.05 -9.55
C VAL A 64 9.51 5.60 -8.84
N ALA A 65 10.72 5.21 -9.23
CA ALA A 65 11.96 5.67 -8.59
C ALA A 65 12.17 7.19 -8.70
N GLN A 66 11.72 7.82 -9.80
CA GLN A 66 11.71 9.27 -9.94
C GLN A 66 10.84 9.92 -8.86
N ARG A 67 9.59 9.43 -8.66
CA ARG A 67 8.70 9.94 -7.61
C ARG A 67 9.32 9.76 -6.22
N LEU A 68 9.99 8.63 -5.99
CA LEU A 68 10.74 8.36 -4.74
C LEU A 68 11.92 9.34 -4.52
N ARG A 69 12.63 9.79 -5.57
CA ARG A 69 13.67 10.83 -5.46
C ARG A 69 13.10 12.24 -5.31
N TYR A 70 11.95 12.53 -5.91
CA TYR A 70 11.26 13.81 -5.81
C TYR A 70 10.70 14.02 -4.39
N TYR A 71 9.88 13.08 -3.90
CA TYR A 71 9.19 13.18 -2.61
C TYR A 71 10.04 12.78 -1.40
N LYS A 72 11.15 12.07 -1.61
CA LYS A 72 12.13 11.66 -0.58
C LYS A 72 11.48 11.00 0.66
N PRO A 73 10.60 10.00 0.49
CA PRO A 73 9.86 9.41 1.60
C PRO A 73 10.79 8.68 2.59
N LYS A 74 10.44 8.72 3.88
CA LYS A 74 11.19 8.01 4.95
C LYS A 74 10.80 6.53 5.05
N ILE A 75 9.56 6.21 4.71
CA ILE A 75 8.96 4.88 4.70
C ILE A 75 8.25 4.72 3.36
N VAL A 76 8.37 3.54 2.74
CA VAL A 76 7.52 3.10 1.61
C VAL A 76 6.67 1.93 2.06
N LEU A 77 5.41 1.92 1.64
CA LEU A 77 4.48 0.79 1.79
C LEU A 77 4.17 0.22 0.41
N SER A 78 4.07 -1.10 0.28
CA SER A 78 3.69 -1.78 -0.96
C SER A 78 2.82 -3.02 -0.71
N HIS A 79 2.22 -3.55 -1.77
CA HIS A 79 1.58 -4.87 -1.74
C HIS A 79 2.62 -5.97 -1.47
N TYR A 80 2.17 -7.13 -1.02
CA TYR A 80 3.04 -8.30 -0.86
C TYR A 80 2.36 -9.62 -1.17
N GLY A 81 3.13 -10.49 -1.82
CA GLY A 81 2.79 -11.89 -2.09
C GLY A 81 2.10 -12.09 -3.45
N LEU A 82 1.91 -13.36 -3.80
CA LEU A 82 1.14 -13.75 -4.98
C LEU A 82 -0.35 -13.55 -4.72
N THR A 83 -1.08 -13.06 -5.71
CA THR A 83 -2.52 -12.76 -5.61
C THR A 83 -3.32 -13.54 -6.67
N PRO A 84 -3.27 -14.89 -6.67
CA PRO A 84 -3.76 -15.73 -7.79
C PRO A 84 -5.27 -15.64 -8.05
N HIS A 85 -6.05 -15.15 -7.09
CA HIS A 85 -7.51 -14.97 -7.21
C HIS A 85 -7.95 -13.49 -7.20
N ASP A 86 -7.01 -12.53 -7.12
CA ASP A 86 -7.25 -11.09 -7.26
C ASP A 86 -6.51 -10.55 -8.51
N SER A 87 -6.12 -9.27 -8.57
CA SER A 87 -5.30 -8.79 -9.71
C SER A 87 -3.86 -9.29 -9.61
N PRO A 88 -3.26 -9.81 -10.70
CA PRO A 88 -1.83 -10.12 -10.75
C PRO A 88 -0.96 -8.85 -10.64
N ASP A 89 -1.54 -7.68 -10.96
CA ASP A 89 -0.89 -6.38 -10.83
C ASP A 89 -0.38 -6.09 -9.41
N HIS A 90 -0.96 -6.69 -8.35
CA HIS A 90 -0.50 -6.49 -6.97
C HIS A 90 0.92 -7.03 -6.75
N TYR A 91 1.23 -8.22 -7.29
CA TYR A 91 2.58 -8.78 -7.20
C TYR A 91 3.57 -8.03 -8.09
N GLN A 92 3.12 -7.57 -9.26
CA GLN A 92 3.94 -6.74 -10.15
C GLN A 92 4.24 -5.37 -9.49
N ALA A 93 3.27 -4.78 -8.78
CA ALA A 93 3.46 -3.56 -7.99
C ALA A 93 4.49 -3.74 -6.86
N GLN A 94 4.54 -4.91 -6.20
CA GLN A 94 5.61 -5.24 -5.25
C GLN A 94 6.99 -5.19 -5.93
N LEU A 95 7.17 -5.94 -7.03
CA LEU A 95 8.45 -6.03 -7.76
C LEU A 95 8.92 -4.66 -8.29
N ILE A 96 7.99 -3.88 -8.87
CA ILE A 96 8.25 -2.51 -9.33
C ILE A 96 8.69 -1.63 -8.16
N THR A 97 8.01 -1.71 -7.01
CA THR A 97 8.33 -0.89 -5.83
C THR A 97 9.69 -1.25 -5.23
N GLU A 98 10.01 -2.54 -5.10
CA GLU A 98 11.31 -3.01 -4.61
C GLU A 98 12.45 -2.59 -5.55
N GLY A 99 12.27 -2.78 -6.86
CA GLY A 99 13.21 -2.31 -7.88
C GLY A 99 13.39 -0.80 -7.85
N ALA A 100 12.30 -0.03 -7.70
CA ALA A 100 12.33 1.42 -7.61
C ALA A 100 13.03 1.93 -6.33
N VAL A 101 12.82 1.28 -5.19
CA VAL A 101 13.54 1.55 -3.93
C VAL A 101 15.05 1.26 -4.05
N PHE A 102 15.44 0.29 -4.88
CA PHE A 102 16.85 0.09 -5.23
C PHE A 102 17.36 1.20 -6.16
N TYR A 103 16.63 1.52 -7.24
CA TYR A 103 17.04 2.52 -8.25
C TYR A 103 17.09 3.95 -7.71
N SER A 104 16.24 4.30 -6.73
CA SER A 104 16.22 5.63 -6.11
C SER A 104 17.56 6.03 -5.48
N ARG A 105 18.39 5.05 -5.07
CA ARG A 105 19.69 5.26 -4.40
C ARG A 105 20.92 5.20 -5.32
N LEU A 106 20.75 5.03 -6.63
CA LEU A 106 21.86 4.85 -7.59
C LEU A 106 22.47 6.20 -8.03
N SER A 107 23.69 6.49 -7.58
CA SER A 107 24.40 7.77 -7.77
C SER A 107 25.35 7.80 -8.98
N LYS A 108 24.95 7.13 -10.07
CA LYS A 108 25.65 7.10 -11.38
C LYS A 108 24.65 6.88 -12.53
N TRP A 109 23.39 7.25 -12.33
CA TRP A 109 22.22 6.91 -13.16
C TRP A 109 21.42 8.17 -13.53
N GLU A 110 22.05 9.33 -13.46
CA GLU A 110 21.40 10.66 -13.46
C GLU A 110 20.56 10.93 -14.72
N GLU A 111 20.91 10.29 -15.85
CA GLU A 111 20.18 10.33 -17.11
C GLU A 111 18.72 9.86 -17.02
N TYR A 112 18.41 8.89 -16.15
CA TYR A 112 17.04 8.39 -15.95
C TYR A 112 16.23 9.20 -14.92
N PHE A 113 16.86 10.17 -14.26
CA PHE A 113 16.32 10.82 -13.07
C PHE A 113 16.13 12.34 -13.19
N GLU A 114 16.30 12.94 -14.37
CA GLU A 114 16.01 14.37 -14.59
C GLU A 114 16.78 15.30 -13.62
N ASN A 115 18.01 14.91 -13.24
CA ASN A 115 18.84 15.55 -12.20
C ASN A 115 18.31 15.44 -10.75
N LEU A 116 17.27 14.64 -10.48
CA LEU A 116 16.82 14.35 -9.12
C LEU A 116 17.91 13.59 -8.35
N ALA A 117 18.41 14.24 -7.30
CA ALA A 117 19.46 13.70 -6.44
C ALA A 117 19.06 12.33 -5.83
N PRO A 118 19.98 11.35 -5.77
CA PRO A 118 19.71 10.04 -5.19
C PRO A 118 19.14 10.11 -3.77
N HIS A 119 18.12 9.29 -3.51
CA HIS A 119 17.47 9.18 -2.21
C HIS A 119 17.50 7.73 -1.71
N ARG A 120 18.04 7.51 -0.51
CA ARG A 120 18.09 6.18 0.12
C ARG A 120 16.93 6.02 1.09
N ILE A 121 15.96 5.20 0.69
CA ILE A 121 14.89 4.72 1.56
C ILE A 121 15.45 3.59 2.42
N TYR A 122 15.24 3.69 3.74
CA TYR A 122 15.72 2.69 4.70
C TYR A 122 14.62 1.72 5.11
N ASN A 123 13.36 2.15 5.11
CA ASN A 123 12.22 1.38 5.58
C ASN A 123 11.26 1.14 4.41
N ILE A 124 11.22 -0.10 3.93
CA ILE A 124 10.12 -0.62 3.14
C ILE A 124 9.38 -1.63 4.03
N PHE A 125 8.06 -1.48 4.12
CA PHE A 125 7.16 -2.42 4.76
C PHE A 125 6.05 -2.78 3.77
N TYR A 126 5.31 -3.84 4.04
CA TYR A 126 4.27 -4.31 3.14
C TYR A 126 2.95 -4.60 3.84
N PHE A 127 1.86 -4.53 3.08
CA PHE A 127 0.52 -4.96 3.45
C PHE A 127 0.05 -6.11 2.52
N VAL A 128 -0.85 -6.94 3.02
CA VAL A 128 -1.42 -8.08 2.26
C VAL A 128 -2.85 -7.72 1.82
N THR A 129 -3.28 -8.19 0.64
CA THR A 129 -4.61 -7.92 0.07
C THR A 129 -5.53 -9.14 0.30
N LEU A 130 -6.83 -8.93 0.58
CA LEU A 130 -7.64 -9.92 1.32
C LEU A 130 -8.47 -10.83 0.39
N ARG A 131 -8.09 -12.11 0.36
CA ARG A 131 -9.03 -13.25 0.47
C ARG A 131 -8.38 -14.56 0.87
N GLU A 132 -7.16 -14.82 0.40
CA GLU A 132 -6.44 -16.07 0.64
C GLU A 132 -5.08 -15.81 1.27
N ASN A 133 -4.51 -16.80 1.97
CA ASN A 133 -3.16 -16.71 2.51
C ASN A 133 -2.16 -16.97 1.37
N PRO A 134 -1.38 -15.98 0.89
CA PRO A 134 -0.54 -16.11 -0.30
C PRO A 134 0.75 -16.93 -0.06
N ASP A 135 0.83 -17.60 1.08
CA ASP A 135 2.07 -18.08 1.69
C ASP A 135 1.99 -19.59 2.03
N PRO A 136 1.99 -20.49 1.03
CA PRO A 136 2.16 -21.93 1.25
C PRO A 136 3.60 -22.32 1.62
N LEU A 137 4.53 -21.35 1.72
CA LEU A 137 5.97 -21.58 1.90
C LEU A 137 6.55 -20.96 3.19
N GLN A 138 5.73 -20.34 4.04
CA GLN A 138 6.12 -19.68 5.30
C GLN A 138 7.25 -18.66 5.12
N THR A 139 6.93 -17.55 4.44
CA THR A 139 7.96 -16.62 3.96
C THR A 139 8.59 -15.81 5.11
N VAL A 140 9.90 -15.57 4.99
CA VAL A 140 10.81 -15.06 6.04
C VAL A 140 10.67 -13.55 6.28
N MET A 141 9.44 -13.07 6.46
CA MET A 141 9.10 -11.68 6.78
C MET A 141 8.72 -11.53 8.27
N ASN A 142 9.24 -10.49 8.92
CA ASN A 142 8.89 -10.15 10.29
C ASN A 142 7.48 -9.52 10.31
N LYS A 143 6.57 -10.11 11.09
CA LYS A 143 5.16 -9.71 11.18
C LYS A 143 4.99 -8.74 12.35
N PHE A 144 4.34 -7.59 12.12
CA PHE A 144 4.05 -6.62 13.18
C PHE A 144 2.67 -5.99 13.00
N THR A 145 2.03 -5.64 14.12
CA THR A 145 0.69 -5.04 14.11
C THR A 145 0.75 -3.60 14.59
N VAL A 146 0.14 -2.69 13.84
CA VAL A 146 -0.09 -1.30 14.24
C VAL A 146 -1.48 -1.16 14.86
N ASP A 147 -1.60 -0.49 16.01
CA ASP A 147 -2.89 -0.14 16.60
C ASP A 147 -3.62 0.88 15.71
N ILE A 148 -4.80 0.51 15.22
CA ILE A 148 -5.65 1.38 14.40
C ILE A 148 -7.02 1.63 15.07
N THR A 149 -7.14 1.41 16.38
CA THR A 149 -8.42 1.46 17.12
C THR A 149 -9.20 2.77 16.86
N GLU A 150 -8.55 3.93 17.00
CA GLU A 150 -9.16 5.25 16.77
C GLU A 150 -9.33 5.62 15.28
N HIS A 151 -8.79 4.81 14.37
CA HIS A 151 -8.73 5.08 12.93
C HIS A 151 -9.55 4.09 12.09
N PHE A 152 -10.10 3.04 12.70
CA PHE A 152 -10.79 1.96 11.99
C PHE A 152 -12.03 2.46 11.24
N ASP A 153 -12.88 3.27 11.87
CA ASP A 153 -14.09 3.80 11.24
C ASP A 153 -13.76 4.76 10.07
N LYS A 154 -12.67 5.54 10.21
CA LYS A 154 -12.10 6.40 9.15
C LYS A 154 -11.62 5.57 7.94
N LYS A 155 -11.00 4.41 8.19
CA LYS A 155 -10.61 3.44 7.15
C LYS A 155 -11.84 2.83 6.45
N ILE A 156 -12.86 2.42 7.20
CA ILE A 156 -14.11 1.88 6.64
C ILE A 156 -14.85 2.95 5.81
N GLN A 157 -14.87 4.21 6.26
CA GLN A 157 -15.43 5.34 5.51
C GLN A 157 -14.68 5.56 4.19
N ALA A 158 -13.35 5.56 4.20
CA ALA A 158 -12.51 5.73 3.01
C ALA A 158 -12.67 4.59 2.00
N ILE A 159 -12.99 3.37 2.44
CA ILE A 159 -13.28 2.23 1.56
C ILE A 159 -14.70 2.36 0.99
N ARG A 160 -15.67 2.79 1.80
CA ARG A 160 -17.06 3.03 1.37
C ARG A 160 -17.24 4.21 0.41
N SER A 161 -16.21 5.03 0.15
CA SER A 161 -16.28 6.04 -0.92
C SER A 161 -16.26 5.43 -2.33
N TYR A 162 -15.71 4.22 -2.50
CA TYR A 162 -15.61 3.50 -3.78
C TYR A 162 -16.92 2.80 -4.19
N LYS A 163 -18.01 3.58 -4.25
CA LYS A 163 -19.37 3.10 -4.51
C LYS A 163 -19.45 2.24 -5.77
N THR A 164 -18.78 2.61 -6.87
CA THR A 164 -18.71 1.84 -8.13
C THR A 164 -18.32 0.38 -7.88
N GLN A 165 -17.21 0.16 -7.20
CA GLN A 165 -16.64 -1.17 -6.94
C GLN A 165 -17.53 -2.02 -6.01
N PHE A 166 -18.35 -1.33 -5.21
CA PHE A 166 -19.25 -1.91 -4.22
C PHE A 166 -20.74 -1.86 -4.62
N LYS A 167 -21.09 -1.47 -5.86
CA LYS A 167 -22.48 -1.38 -6.39
C LYS A 167 -23.29 -2.68 -6.23
N THR A 168 -22.62 -3.84 -6.13
CA THR A 168 -23.25 -5.11 -5.73
C THR A 168 -23.03 -5.35 -4.24
N ASP A 169 -24.02 -5.00 -3.43
CA ASP A 169 -23.97 -4.97 -1.95
C ASP A 169 -23.35 -6.24 -1.30
N PRO A 170 -23.63 -7.49 -1.78
CA PRO A 170 -22.95 -8.69 -1.26
C PRO A 170 -21.42 -8.64 -1.32
N LYS A 171 -20.80 -7.86 -2.22
CA LYS A 171 -19.34 -7.63 -2.22
C LYS A 171 -18.93 -6.56 -1.21
N ALA A 172 -19.75 -5.53 -1.01
CA ALA A 172 -19.51 -4.43 -0.08
C ALA A 172 -19.46 -4.93 1.37
N THR A 173 -20.51 -5.63 1.81
CA THR A 173 -20.63 -6.19 3.16
C THR A 173 -19.47 -7.15 3.44
N ASN A 174 -19.23 -8.11 2.54
CA ASN A 174 -18.14 -9.10 2.68
C ASN A 174 -16.75 -8.47 2.83
N VAL A 175 -16.47 -7.30 2.23
CA VAL A 175 -15.18 -6.61 2.38
C VAL A 175 -15.09 -5.85 3.69
N THR A 176 -16.14 -5.13 4.11
CA THR A 176 -16.11 -4.47 5.44
C THR A 176 -16.06 -5.48 6.59
N ASP A 177 -16.64 -6.65 6.39
CA ASP A 177 -16.68 -7.71 7.40
C ASP A 177 -15.35 -8.49 7.46
N TRP A 178 -14.62 -8.65 6.34
CA TRP A 178 -13.20 -9.09 6.36
C TRP A 178 -12.37 -8.15 7.23
N LEU A 179 -12.54 -6.84 7.03
CA LEU A 179 -11.77 -5.80 7.68
C LEU A 179 -12.07 -5.70 9.19
N ASP A 180 -13.33 -5.83 9.61
CA ASP A 180 -13.68 -5.86 11.03
C ASP A 180 -13.18 -7.15 11.72
N LEU A 181 -13.40 -8.31 11.11
CA LEU A 181 -12.94 -9.61 11.63
C LEU A 181 -11.42 -9.64 11.83
N MET A 182 -10.66 -9.29 10.79
CA MET A 182 -9.20 -9.36 10.82
C MET A 182 -8.59 -8.18 11.59
N GLY A 183 -9.23 -7.02 11.57
CA GLY A 183 -8.87 -5.88 12.41
C GLY A 183 -8.93 -6.27 13.89
N ARG A 184 -10.02 -6.93 14.33
CA ARG A 184 -10.14 -7.47 15.70
C ARG A 184 -9.14 -8.59 15.96
N TYR A 185 -8.89 -9.47 14.98
CA TYR A 185 -7.94 -10.57 15.12
C TYR A 185 -6.52 -10.07 15.43
N TYR A 186 -5.98 -9.17 14.61
CA TYR A 186 -4.65 -8.59 14.84
C TYR A 186 -4.64 -7.63 16.03
N GLY A 187 -5.71 -6.86 16.26
CA GLY A 187 -5.85 -6.02 17.45
C GLY A 187 -5.73 -6.83 18.74
N LYS A 188 -6.41 -7.99 18.83
CA LYS A 188 -6.34 -8.89 19.98
C LYS A 188 -4.93 -9.42 20.25
N GLN A 189 -4.10 -9.60 19.23
CA GLN A 189 -2.69 -10.04 19.40
C GLN A 189 -1.82 -8.99 20.13
N ILE A 190 -2.18 -7.71 20.06
CA ILE A 190 -1.48 -6.60 20.74
C ILE A 190 -2.29 -5.94 21.86
N GLY A 191 -3.38 -6.58 22.32
CA GLY A 191 -4.23 -6.07 23.40
C GLY A 191 -5.10 -4.84 23.03
N LYS A 192 -5.41 -4.65 21.74
CA LYS A 192 -6.17 -3.52 21.20
C LYS A 192 -7.50 -3.95 20.56
N LYS A 193 -8.40 -2.99 20.30
CA LYS A 193 -9.70 -3.26 19.66
C LYS A 193 -9.54 -3.59 18.17
N TYR A 194 -8.72 -2.79 17.46
CA TYR A 194 -8.37 -3.02 16.06
C TYR A 194 -6.88 -2.85 15.84
N GLY A 195 -6.29 -3.75 15.07
CA GLY A 195 -4.89 -3.68 14.62
C GLY A 195 -4.77 -4.03 13.15
N GLU A 196 -3.72 -3.52 12.51
CA GLU A 196 -3.41 -3.81 11.09
C GLU A 196 -2.04 -4.46 10.96
N LEU A 197 -1.99 -5.62 10.27
CA LEU A 197 -0.77 -6.38 10.03
C LEU A 197 0.05 -5.72 8.92
N PHE A 198 1.33 -5.51 9.21
CA PHE A 198 2.37 -5.17 8.25
C PHE A 198 3.52 -6.18 8.30
N LEU A 199 4.28 -6.23 7.22
CA LEU A 199 5.42 -7.12 7.02
C LEU A 199 6.71 -6.31 6.87
N SER A 200 7.81 -6.80 7.45
CA SER A 200 9.13 -6.18 7.37
C SER A 200 10.21 -7.18 6.91
N PRO A 201 11.04 -6.83 5.90
CA PRO A 201 12.19 -7.64 5.49
C PRO A 201 13.38 -7.50 6.45
N LYS A 202 13.23 -6.69 7.50
CA LYS A 202 14.22 -6.48 8.56
C LYS A 202 13.64 -6.92 9.90
N GLY A 203 14.51 -7.39 10.79
CA GLY A 203 14.17 -7.55 12.21
C GLY A 203 13.63 -6.22 12.78
N ILE A 204 12.67 -6.34 13.69
CA ILE A 204 12.01 -5.20 14.33
C ILE A 204 12.46 -5.18 15.78
N GLU A 205 12.99 -4.04 16.22
CA GLU A 205 13.36 -3.81 17.61
C GLU A 205 12.11 -3.80 18.50
N VAL A 206 12.18 -4.47 19.65
CA VAL A 206 11.11 -4.51 20.65
C VAL A 206 11.58 -3.70 21.86
N PRO A 207 11.10 -2.45 22.04
CA PRO A 207 11.50 -1.62 23.19
C PRO A 207 11.08 -2.25 24.51
N GLY A 208 11.92 -2.16 25.54
CA GLY A 208 11.70 -2.81 26.83
C GLY A 208 12.07 -4.30 26.88
N PHE A 209 12.72 -4.83 25.83
CA PHE A 209 13.35 -6.17 25.83
C PHE A 209 14.87 -6.08 26.06
N ASP A 210 15.30 -5.09 26.83
CA ASP A 210 16.66 -4.90 27.37
C ASP A 210 16.94 -5.80 28.61
N LEU A 211 15.92 -6.51 29.11
CA LEU A 211 16.01 -7.56 30.13
C LEU A 211 16.63 -8.86 29.57
N TRP A 212 17.92 -8.82 29.23
CA TRP A 212 18.74 -10.02 29.08
C TRP A 212 19.07 -10.65 30.44
N LEU A 213 19.32 -11.97 30.42
CA LEU A 213 19.92 -12.75 31.52
C LEU A 213 21.44 -12.59 31.56
#